data_AF-A0A7C4BJ40-F1
#
_entry.id   AF-A0A7C4BJ40-F1
#
_cell.length_a   1.000
_cell.length_b   1.000
_cell.length_c   1.000
_cell.angle_alpha   90.00
_cell.angle_beta   90.00
_cell.angle_gamma   90.00
#
_symmetry.space_group_name_H-M   'P 1'
#
loop_
_entity.id
_entity.type
_entity.pdbx_description
1 polymer ?
#
loop_
_entity_poly.entity_id
_entity_poly.type
_entity_poly.pdbx_seq_one_letter_code
_entity_poly.pdbx_strand_id
1 'polypeptide(L)'
;MERLRVAGACLLALAFLTGCWEEKKTVSLNPDGTGKMEVQVLFAPFSLDFSGGRQPSDFDAGMRKAVKEILEMSRGIEVWSDVSFRRAEDGRIFFSGTAYFTDLSQVQLHNLGFGNFSVTKDGEGRMVLEVKAKKKEGGEKPPPAPTPAFSEEEIRKRVADAKSSYQMMRPMLVGFFSTIKEEARFFLPGTVAESHNFVREESGAVTIKLDGAKLVKVIDEMMADDAFLRKAVASPGFTVGGGFDLPADDLLIVEKLFGEKAPVKVVIAGPFSPRFDYAAEVEKAKESFPSLLSSLGIDLPHAQDGSGALLQAKSFRVTGVSTSRDPDGQAFYRVSLAGEVSKPVLGVTGGVLKAATTDSGESILPEEWNRAIRFVQVSSDGNALSFSVALSFPPRSAKAIREISGTLECVMPSGEAATEDLGISHFREGAKGTRYQAEIVSLERVGGTGKSHLNLRVGLPREIIKEVVFKDAEGTKLKVRLFGYSSDGNTTELRYVAETSLPETGGISAVVYKETVKRTLPFSVGNVSLLGEPL
;
A
#
# COMPACT_ATOMS: atom_id res chain seq x y z
N MET A 1 -27.76 -37.63 -23.34
CA MET A 1 -27.41 -37.71 -21.90
C MET A 1 -25.95 -37.36 -21.58
N GLU A 2 -25.05 -37.22 -22.56
CA GLU A 2 -23.64 -36.84 -22.28
C GLU A 2 -23.38 -35.33 -22.17
N ARG A 3 -24.26 -34.47 -22.72
CA ARG A 3 -24.12 -33.00 -22.61
C ARG A 3 -24.50 -32.43 -21.23
N LEU A 4 -25.06 -33.24 -20.32
CA LEU A 4 -25.40 -32.81 -18.96
C LEU A 4 -24.26 -33.05 -17.94
N ARG A 5 -23.22 -33.80 -18.31
CA ARG A 5 -22.09 -34.10 -17.39
C ARG A 5 -20.96 -33.07 -17.43
N VAL A 6 -20.88 -32.24 -18.48
CA VAL A 6 -19.86 -31.19 -18.61
C VAL A 6 -20.28 -29.88 -17.91
N ALA A 7 -21.59 -29.62 -17.77
CA ALA A 7 -22.08 -28.46 -17.01
C ALA A 7 -21.96 -28.61 -15.48
N GLY A 8 -21.81 -29.83 -14.97
CA GLY A 8 -21.63 -30.11 -13.53
C GLY A 8 -20.20 -29.90 -13.01
N ALA A 9 -19.19 -29.93 -13.88
CA ALA A 9 -17.79 -29.80 -13.48
C ALA A 9 -17.32 -28.33 -13.39
N CYS A 10 -17.89 -27.42 -14.20
CA CYS A 10 -17.58 -25.98 -14.11
C CYS A 10 -18.23 -25.28 -12.90
N LEU A 11 -19.35 -25.82 -12.38
CA LEU A 11 -20.03 -25.25 -11.20
C LEU A 11 -19.35 -25.64 -9.87
N LEU A 12 -18.59 -26.74 -9.83
CA LEU A 12 -17.83 -27.17 -8.65
C LEU A 12 -16.47 -26.45 -8.52
N ALA A 13 -15.91 -25.91 -9.60
CA ALA A 13 -14.68 -25.11 -9.55
C ALA A 13 -14.91 -23.67 -9.05
N LEU A 14 -16.14 -23.15 -9.16
CA LEU A 14 -16.54 -21.82 -8.65
C LEU A 14 -16.80 -21.81 -7.13
N ALA A 15 -16.91 -22.96 -6.48
CA ALA A 15 -17.14 -23.06 -5.03
C ALA A 15 -15.87 -22.81 -4.18
N PHE A 16 -14.67 -22.79 -4.80
CA PHE A 16 -13.40 -22.54 -4.10
C PHE A 16 -12.99 -21.06 -4.05
N LEU A 17 -13.83 -20.15 -4.53
CA LEU A 17 -13.58 -18.69 -4.51
C LEU A 17 -14.19 -17.98 -3.30
N THR A 18 -14.61 -18.70 -2.26
CA THR A 18 -15.19 -18.08 -1.05
C THR A 18 -14.07 -17.75 -0.07
N GLY A 19 -13.87 -16.45 0.15
CA GLY A 19 -12.72 -15.88 0.84
C GLY A 19 -12.78 -16.03 2.35
N CYS A 20 -12.55 -17.23 2.87
CA CYS A 20 -12.46 -17.47 4.32
C CYS A 20 -11.26 -16.75 4.94
N TRP A 21 -11.52 -15.53 5.40
CA TRP A 21 -10.61 -14.63 6.09
C TRP A 21 -10.83 -14.70 7.59
N GLU A 22 -9.90 -15.30 8.32
CA GLU A 22 -9.94 -15.27 9.79
C GLU A 22 -8.69 -14.55 10.31
N GLU A 23 -8.89 -13.44 11.02
CA GLU A 23 -7.81 -12.59 11.52
C GLU A 23 -7.98 -12.33 13.01
N LYS A 24 -6.89 -12.51 13.76
CA LYS A 24 -6.79 -12.18 15.18
C LYS A 24 -5.60 -11.26 15.39
N LYS A 25 -5.86 -10.15 16.07
CA LYS A 25 -4.85 -9.18 16.49
C LYS A 25 -4.83 -9.08 17.99
N THR A 26 -3.65 -9.16 18.56
CA THR A 26 -3.40 -8.78 19.94
C THR A 26 -2.48 -7.57 19.94
N VAL A 27 -2.97 -6.42 20.39
CA VAL A 27 -2.22 -5.17 20.43
C VAL A 27 -1.88 -4.86 21.88
N SER A 28 -0.59 -4.67 22.17
CA SER A 28 -0.12 -4.15 23.45
C SER A 28 0.38 -2.72 23.27
N LEU A 29 -0.19 -1.79 24.03
CA LEU A 29 0.10 -0.35 23.92
C LEU A 29 0.82 0.17 25.16
N ASN A 30 1.84 1.00 24.93
CA ASN A 30 2.50 1.79 25.95
C ASN A 30 1.89 3.20 26.08
N PRO A 31 2.14 3.92 27.19
CA PRO A 31 1.60 5.26 27.44
C PRO A 31 2.01 6.33 26.41
N ASP A 32 3.11 6.09 25.69
CA ASP A 32 3.69 6.99 24.69
C ASP A 32 3.16 6.73 23.27
N GLY A 33 2.29 5.73 23.08
CA GLY A 33 1.74 5.34 21.78
C GLY A 33 2.53 4.25 21.06
N THR A 34 3.72 3.91 21.55
CA THR A 34 4.48 2.76 21.05
C THR A 34 3.77 1.46 21.39
N GLY A 35 3.99 0.42 20.60
CA GLY A 35 3.31 -0.85 20.84
C GLY A 35 3.82 -2.00 19.98
N LYS A 36 3.25 -3.17 20.26
CA LYS A 36 3.41 -4.36 19.43
C LYS A 36 2.07 -4.96 19.09
N MET A 37 1.99 -5.52 17.89
CA MET A 37 0.80 -6.18 17.34
C MET A 37 1.17 -7.60 16.96
N GLU A 38 0.66 -8.58 17.69
CA GLU A 38 0.69 -9.97 17.30
C GLU A 38 -0.47 -10.21 16.33
N VAL A 39 -0.13 -10.66 15.13
CA VAL A 39 -1.07 -10.91 14.04
C VAL A 39 -1.11 -12.40 13.80
N GLN A 40 -2.30 -12.97 13.74
CA GLN A 40 -2.54 -14.32 13.22
C GLN A 40 -3.65 -14.24 12.19
N VAL A 41 -3.38 -14.72 10.98
CA VAL A 41 -4.34 -14.65 9.88
C VAL A 41 -4.32 -15.92 9.06
N LEU A 42 -5.51 -16.35 8.66
CA LEU A 42 -5.73 -17.44 7.73
C LEU A 42 -6.49 -16.89 6.53
N PHE A 43 -5.82 -16.86 5.37
CA PHE A 43 -6.34 -16.23 4.16
C PHE A 43 -6.06 -17.09 2.92
N ALA A 44 -6.92 -16.99 1.91
CA ALA A 44 -6.62 -17.60 0.62
C ALA A 44 -5.48 -16.82 -0.07
N PRO A 45 -4.58 -17.46 -0.84
CA PRO A 45 -3.66 -16.74 -1.70
C PRO A 45 -4.49 -15.91 -2.69
N PHE A 46 -4.65 -14.60 -2.42
CA PHE A 46 -5.40 -13.72 -3.28
C PHE A 46 -4.63 -13.52 -4.59
N SER A 47 -4.99 -14.28 -5.62
CA SER A 47 -4.86 -13.80 -6.99
C SER A 47 -6.26 -13.49 -7.50
N LEU A 48 -6.89 -12.43 -6.97
CA LEU A 48 -7.90 -11.70 -7.72
C LEU A 48 -7.20 -10.78 -8.72
N ASP A 49 -6.32 -11.40 -9.53
CA ASP A 49 -5.93 -10.79 -10.78
C ASP A 49 -7.09 -11.03 -11.76
N PHE A 50 -8.06 -10.10 -11.75
CA PHE A 50 -9.17 -10.11 -12.70
C PHE A 50 -8.69 -9.88 -14.15
N SER A 51 -7.39 -9.65 -14.38
CA SER A 51 -6.81 -9.52 -15.72
C SER A 51 -6.57 -10.86 -16.44
N GLY A 52 -6.89 -12.00 -15.82
CA GLY A 52 -6.82 -13.31 -16.46
C GLY A 52 -5.41 -13.93 -16.48
N GLY A 53 -4.50 -13.43 -15.64
CA GLY A 53 -3.19 -14.04 -15.42
C GLY A 53 -3.31 -15.47 -14.87
N ARG A 54 -2.52 -16.41 -15.42
CA ARG A 54 -2.44 -17.79 -14.92
C ARG A 54 -2.07 -17.80 -13.44
N GLN A 55 -2.81 -18.58 -12.66
CA GLN A 55 -2.48 -18.94 -11.28
C GLN A 55 -1.00 -19.40 -11.21
N PRO A 56 -0.22 -18.98 -10.19
CA PRO A 56 1.16 -19.43 -10.04
C PRO A 56 1.20 -20.95 -10.06
N SER A 57 2.02 -21.54 -10.95
CA SER A 57 2.20 -22.99 -11.02
C SER A 57 2.87 -23.58 -9.77
N ASP A 58 3.36 -22.71 -8.89
CA ASP A 58 4.03 -23.04 -7.63
C ASP A 58 3.38 -22.25 -6.49
N PHE A 59 2.56 -22.96 -5.68
CA PHE A 59 1.87 -22.40 -4.52
C PHE A 59 2.85 -21.87 -3.48
N ASP A 60 3.99 -22.55 -3.27
CA ASP A 60 4.96 -22.18 -2.24
C ASP A 60 5.66 -20.87 -2.61
N ALA A 61 5.94 -20.66 -3.90
CA ALA A 61 6.41 -19.37 -4.39
C ALA A 61 5.38 -18.26 -4.19
N GLY A 62 4.10 -18.52 -4.48
CA GLY A 62 3.01 -17.56 -4.24
C GLY A 62 2.85 -17.20 -2.76
N MET A 63 2.94 -18.19 -1.88
CA MET A 63 2.87 -18.00 -0.43
C MET A 63 4.05 -17.18 0.09
N ARG A 64 5.29 -17.49 -0.32
CA ARG A 64 6.47 -16.69 0.04
C ARG A 64 6.35 -15.24 -0.45
N LYS A 65 5.81 -15.04 -1.67
CA LYS A 65 5.54 -13.71 -2.21
C LYS A 65 4.53 -12.94 -1.34
N ALA A 66 3.40 -13.55 -1.00
CA ALA A 66 2.38 -12.91 -0.15
C ALA A 66 2.92 -12.52 1.23
N VAL A 67 3.70 -13.41 1.86
CA VAL A 67 4.34 -13.12 3.16
C VAL A 67 5.34 -11.97 3.04
N LYS A 68 6.15 -11.98 1.98
CA LYS A 68 7.10 -10.90 1.70
C LYS A 68 6.39 -9.54 1.53
N GLU A 69 5.31 -9.50 0.77
CA GLU A 69 4.50 -8.29 0.58
C GLU A 69 3.91 -7.80 1.92
N ILE A 70 3.43 -8.69 2.79
CA ILE A 70 2.98 -8.32 4.14
C ILE A 70 4.13 -7.64 4.90
N LEU A 71 5.33 -8.23 4.91
CA LEU A 71 6.46 -7.69 5.67
C LEU A 71 6.95 -6.33 5.14
N GLU A 72 6.99 -6.17 3.82
CA GLU A 72 7.62 -5.01 3.16
C GLU A 72 6.67 -3.85 2.87
N MET A 73 5.42 -4.16 2.50
CA MET A 73 4.45 -3.16 2.07
C MET A 73 3.56 -2.68 3.22
N SER A 74 3.65 -3.33 4.39
CA SER A 74 3.05 -2.80 5.61
C SER A 74 3.73 -1.50 6.03
N ARG A 75 2.93 -0.52 6.45
CA ARG A 75 3.38 0.81 6.88
C ARG A 75 3.20 0.98 8.37
N GLY A 76 3.95 1.92 8.95
CA GLY A 76 3.94 2.18 10.39
C GLY A 76 4.59 1.07 11.22
N ILE A 77 5.21 0.06 10.59
CA ILE A 77 5.94 -1.01 11.26
C ILE A 77 7.43 -0.67 11.25
N GLU A 78 8.03 -0.65 12.44
CA GLU A 78 9.47 -0.44 12.62
C GLU A 78 10.27 -1.72 12.35
N VAL A 79 9.80 -2.86 12.89
CA VAL A 79 10.42 -4.17 12.66
C VAL A 79 9.42 -5.29 12.95
N TRP A 80 9.64 -6.46 12.35
CA TRP A 80 8.89 -7.68 12.62
C TRP A 80 9.73 -8.69 13.41
N SER A 81 9.06 -9.52 14.21
CA SER A 81 9.65 -10.69 14.86
C SER A 81 8.66 -11.86 14.86
N ASP A 82 9.14 -13.06 15.22
CA ASP A 82 8.32 -14.26 15.39
C ASP A 82 7.44 -14.60 14.17
N VAL A 83 7.93 -14.29 12.96
CA VAL A 83 7.19 -14.51 11.73
C VAL A 83 7.21 -16.00 11.39
N SER A 84 6.03 -16.56 11.15
CA SER A 84 5.86 -17.90 10.64
C SER A 84 4.74 -17.93 9.60
N PHE A 85 4.87 -18.81 8.63
CA PHE A 85 3.82 -19.07 7.67
C PHE A 85 3.77 -20.55 7.31
N ARG A 86 2.59 -21.04 6.95
CA ARG A 86 2.40 -22.41 6.48
C ARG A 86 1.17 -22.52 5.60
N ARG A 87 1.15 -23.54 4.77
CA ARG A 87 -0.06 -23.97 4.09
C ARG A 87 -0.99 -24.67 5.11
N ALA A 88 -2.22 -24.23 5.20
CA ALA A 88 -3.27 -24.92 5.94
C ALA A 88 -3.77 -26.14 5.15
N GLU A 89 -4.41 -27.09 5.84
CA GLU A 89 -4.89 -28.35 5.23
C GLU A 89 -5.88 -28.11 4.08
N ASP A 90 -6.63 -27.02 4.15
CA ASP A 90 -7.59 -26.59 3.13
C ASP A 90 -6.97 -25.77 1.98
N GLY A 91 -5.64 -25.64 1.95
CA GLY A 91 -4.92 -24.90 0.93
C GLY A 91 -4.84 -23.39 1.13
N ARG A 92 -5.29 -22.85 2.27
CA ARG A 92 -5.07 -21.44 2.65
C ARG A 92 -3.64 -21.20 3.16
N ILE A 93 -3.27 -19.94 3.27
CA ILE A 93 -2.04 -19.48 3.90
C ILE A 93 -2.37 -19.08 5.34
N PHE A 94 -1.71 -19.74 6.29
CA PHE A 94 -1.63 -19.25 7.67
C PHE A 94 -0.38 -18.38 7.78
N PHE A 95 -0.53 -17.16 8.28
CA PHE A 95 0.55 -16.26 8.63
C PHE A 95 0.42 -15.85 10.10
N SER A 96 1.56 -15.78 10.79
CA SER A 96 1.65 -15.22 12.13
C SER A 96 2.91 -14.37 12.23
N GLY A 97 2.87 -13.29 13.01
CA GLY A 97 4.05 -12.47 13.30
C GLY A 97 3.76 -11.35 14.29
N THR A 98 4.82 -10.80 14.88
CA THR A 98 4.76 -9.68 15.81
C THR A 98 5.34 -8.43 15.15
N ALA A 99 4.51 -7.43 14.95
CA ALA A 99 4.86 -6.15 14.34
C ALA A 99 5.05 -5.08 15.44
N TYR A 100 6.22 -4.45 15.50
CA TYR A 100 6.49 -3.33 16.41
C TYR A 100 6.24 -2.00 15.70
N PHE A 101 5.62 -1.05 16.40
CA PHE A 101 5.25 0.24 15.84
C PHE A 101 5.43 1.37 16.85
N THR A 102 5.68 2.57 16.34
CA THR A 102 5.84 3.79 17.15
C THR A 102 4.53 4.58 17.30
N ASP A 103 3.62 4.44 16.35
CA ASP A 103 2.29 5.07 16.34
C ASP A 103 1.27 4.14 15.69
N LEU A 104 0.29 3.65 16.47
CA LEU A 104 -0.77 2.77 15.98
C LEU A 104 -1.56 3.39 14.81
N SER A 105 -1.70 4.71 14.77
CA SER A 105 -2.46 5.40 13.72
C SER A 105 -1.78 5.37 12.34
N GLN A 106 -0.48 5.08 12.31
CA GLN A 106 0.29 4.92 11.07
C GLN A 106 0.35 3.46 10.60
N VAL A 107 -0.12 2.52 11.42
CA VAL A 107 -0.06 1.09 11.10
C VAL A 107 -1.06 0.76 10.01
N GLN A 108 -0.56 0.28 8.87
CA GLN A 108 -1.36 -0.26 7.78
C GLN A 108 -0.73 -1.57 7.36
N LEU A 109 -1.40 -2.68 7.69
CA LEU A 109 -0.90 -4.00 7.30
C LEU A 109 -1.30 -4.28 5.84
N HIS A 110 -0.32 -4.64 5.01
CA HIS A 110 -0.60 -4.91 3.60
C HIS A 110 -1.43 -6.19 3.45
N ASN A 111 -2.49 -6.12 2.64
CA ASN A 111 -3.47 -7.18 2.45
C ASN A 111 -4.19 -7.66 3.71
N LEU A 112 -3.95 -7.08 4.90
CA LEU A 112 -4.61 -7.44 6.14
C LEU A 112 -5.44 -6.24 6.63
N GLY A 113 -6.61 -6.44 7.23
CA GLY A 113 -7.39 -5.26 7.58
C GLY A 113 -8.68 -5.47 8.35
N PHE A 114 -8.62 -5.08 9.63
CA PHE A 114 -9.79 -4.62 10.38
C PHE A 114 -9.47 -3.26 10.99
N GLY A 115 -10.21 -2.21 10.60
CA GLY A 115 -10.24 -0.89 11.24
C GLY A 115 -8.93 -0.06 11.20
N ASN A 116 -9.06 1.25 11.03
CA ASN A 116 -7.94 2.18 11.28
C ASN A 116 -7.99 2.59 12.75
N PHE A 117 -7.28 1.87 13.62
CA PHE A 117 -7.20 2.23 15.03
C PHE A 117 -6.28 3.43 15.23
N SER A 118 -6.62 4.28 16.19
CA SER A 118 -5.75 5.38 16.60
C SER A 118 -5.80 5.58 18.10
N VAL A 119 -4.71 6.09 18.65
CA VAL A 119 -4.60 6.44 20.06
C VAL A 119 -4.26 7.91 20.15
N THR A 120 -5.08 8.67 20.87
CA THR A 120 -4.86 10.11 21.11
C THR A 120 -4.95 10.42 22.60
N LYS A 121 -4.59 11.64 23.01
CA LYS A 121 -4.86 12.15 24.36
C LYS A 121 -5.97 13.18 24.31
N ASP A 122 -6.91 13.10 25.24
CA ASP A 122 -7.94 14.13 25.40
C ASP A 122 -7.42 15.35 26.19
N GLY A 123 -8.28 16.36 26.36
CA GLY A 123 -7.94 17.59 27.09
C GLY A 123 -7.62 17.39 28.58
N GLU A 124 -7.94 16.22 29.14
CA GLU A 124 -7.65 15.84 30.53
C GLU A 124 -6.40 14.94 30.64
N GLY A 125 -5.72 14.69 29.51
CA GLY A 125 -4.55 13.81 29.44
C GLY A 125 -4.87 12.32 29.51
N ARG A 126 -6.15 11.93 29.42
CA ARG A 126 -6.58 10.53 29.30
C ARG A 126 -6.29 10.04 27.88
N MET A 127 -5.99 8.75 27.74
CA MET A 127 -5.77 8.18 26.41
C MET A 127 -7.10 7.73 25.81
N VAL A 128 -7.28 7.94 24.51
CA VAL A 128 -8.48 7.57 23.76
C VAL A 128 -8.07 6.63 22.63
N LEU A 129 -8.52 5.38 22.69
CA LEU A 129 -8.43 4.42 21.60
C LEU A 129 -9.74 4.47 20.81
N GLU A 130 -9.66 4.68 19.50
CA GLU A 130 -10.84 4.74 18.63
C GLU A 130 -10.58 4.14 17.24
N VAL A 131 -11.64 3.68 16.59
CA VAL A 131 -11.61 3.35 15.16
C VAL A 131 -11.93 4.63 14.39
N LYS A 132 -10.94 5.17 13.66
CA LYS A 132 -11.14 6.32 12.79
C LYS A 132 -11.95 5.91 11.57
N ALA A 133 -13.06 6.60 11.33
CA ALA A 133 -13.60 6.68 9.97
C ALA A 133 -12.49 7.22 9.07
N LYS A 134 -12.30 6.62 7.89
CA LYS A 134 -11.64 7.36 6.81
C LYS A 134 -12.54 8.55 6.53
N LYS A 135 -12.24 9.72 7.11
CA LYS A 135 -12.83 10.97 6.65
C LYS A 135 -12.49 11.04 5.17
N LYS A 136 -13.50 11.02 4.30
CA LYS A 136 -13.31 11.45 2.92
C LYS A 136 -12.82 12.89 3.01
N GLU A 137 -11.57 13.09 2.65
CA GLU A 137 -10.91 14.38 2.67
C GLU A 137 -11.54 15.29 1.63
N GLY A 138 -12.56 16.01 2.08
CA GLY A 138 -12.81 17.36 1.66
C GLY A 138 -12.99 18.14 2.94
N GLY A 139 -12.02 19.00 3.29
CA GLY A 139 -12.24 20.03 4.31
C GLY A 139 -13.60 20.67 4.07
N GLU A 140 -14.38 20.89 5.14
CA GLU A 140 -15.79 21.32 5.12
C GLU A 140 -16.12 22.00 3.79
N LYS A 141 -16.60 21.22 2.82
CA LYS A 141 -17.06 21.82 1.58
C LYS A 141 -18.14 22.78 2.05
N PRO A 142 -18.09 24.08 1.66
CA PRO A 142 -19.19 24.98 1.93
C PRO A 142 -20.46 24.23 1.54
N PRO A 143 -21.48 24.18 2.42
CA PRO A 143 -22.61 23.28 2.27
C PRO A 143 -23.05 23.34 0.80
N PRO A 144 -23.07 22.19 0.10
CA PRO A 144 -23.37 22.19 -1.32
C PRO A 144 -24.63 23.02 -1.51
N ALA A 145 -24.57 23.98 -2.46
CA ALA A 145 -25.72 24.81 -2.78
C ALA A 145 -26.96 23.90 -2.84
N PRO A 146 -28.07 24.27 -2.16
CA PRO A 146 -29.19 23.36 -1.93
C PRO A 146 -29.54 22.68 -3.24
N THR A 147 -29.20 21.40 -3.32
CA THR A 147 -29.49 20.60 -4.49
C THR A 147 -31.00 20.56 -4.57
N PRO A 148 -31.63 20.79 -5.74
CA PRO A 148 -33.08 20.70 -5.84
C PRO A 148 -33.51 19.37 -5.22
N ALA A 149 -34.41 19.45 -4.24
CA ALA A 149 -34.91 18.25 -3.59
C ALA A 149 -35.47 17.34 -4.69
N PHE A 150 -34.99 16.09 -4.73
CA PHE A 150 -35.48 15.12 -5.69
C PHE A 150 -37.00 15.03 -5.58
N SER A 151 -37.67 14.92 -6.72
CA SER A 151 -39.11 14.68 -6.72
C SER A 151 -39.41 13.33 -6.07
N GLU A 152 -40.64 13.16 -5.58
CA GLU A 152 -41.08 11.89 -4.99
C GLU A 152 -40.94 10.71 -5.97
N GLU A 153 -41.16 10.96 -7.26
CA GLU A 153 -40.96 9.98 -8.33
C GLU A 153 -39.48 9.63 -8.53
N GLU A 154 -38.58 10.61 -8.46
CA GLU A 154 -37.14 10.40 -8.54
C GLU A 154 -36.60 9.62 -7.34
N ILE A 155 -37.07 9.93 -6.13
CA ILE A 155 -36.72 9.19 -4.90
C ILE A 155 -37.17 7.74 -5.05
N ARG A 156 -38.43 7.50 -5.46
CA ARG A 156 -38.96 6.14 -5.65
C ARG A 156 -38.14 5.35 -6.68
N LYS A 157 -37.79 5.98 -7.81
CA LYS A 157 -36.95 5.35 -8.83
C LYS A 157 -35.57 4.98 -8.27
N ARG A 158 -34.91 5.90 -7.57
CA ARG A 158 -33.59 5.65 -6.96
C ARG A 158 -33.61 4.55 -5.91
N VAL A 159 -34.66 4.46 -5.10
CA VAL A 159 -34.83 3.35 -4.15
C VAL A 159 -34.96 2.02 -4.89
N ALA A 160 -35.76 1.97 -5.96
CA ALA A 160 -35.89 0.76 -6.78
C ALA A 160 -34.57 0.35 -7.45
N ASP A 161 -33.84 1.31 -8.01
CA ASP A 161 -32.52 1.09 -8.62
C ASP A 161 -31.51 0.58 -7.57
N ALA A 162 -31.48 1.19 -6.38
CA ALA A 162 -30.62 0.78 -5.27
C ALA A 162 -30.88 -0.66 -4.83
N LYS A 163 -32.15 -1.04 -4.64
CA LYS A 163 -32.53 -2.41 -4.31
C LYS A 163 -32.14 -3.40 -5.41
N SER A 164 -32.40 -3.06 -6.67
CA SER A 164 -32.07 -3.91 -7.81
C SER A 164 -30.57 -4.18 -7.90
N SER A 165 -29.76 -3.13 -7.88
CA SER A 165 -28.29 -3.24 -7.88
C SER A 165 -27.77 -4.02 -6.68
N TYR A 166 -28.32 -3.79 -5.48
CA TYR A 166 -27.96 -4.58 -4.31
C TYR A 166 -28.23 -6.07 -4.53
N GLN A 167 -29.42 -6.44 -5.03
CA GLN A 167 -29.75 -7.84 -5.29
C GLN A 167 -28.81 -8.48 -6.32
N MET A 168 -28.36 -7.72 -7.33
CA MET A 168 -27.35 -8.20 -8.29
C MET A 168 -25.97 -8.42 -7.65
N MET A 169 -25.56 -7.56 -6.73
CA MET A 169 -24.25 -7.65 -6.04
C MET A 169 -24.27 -8.57 -4.81
N ARG A 170 -25.45 -8.86 -4.26
CA ARG A 170 -25.61 -9.60 -2.99
C ARG A 170 -24.88 -10.95 -2.98
N PRO A 171 -24.94 -11.80 -4.01
CA PRO A 171 -24.20 -13.07 -4.00
C PRO A 171 -22.68 -12.88 -3.86
N MET A 172 -22.13 -11.83 -4.49
CA MET A 172 -20.72 -11.47 -4.37
C MET A 172 -20.40 -10.99 -2.96
N LEU A 173 -21.23 -10.11 -2.38
CA LEU A 173 -21.05 -9.64 -1.00
C LEU A 173 -21.12 -10.79 0.00
N VAL A 174 -22.09 -11.69 -0.14
CA VAL A 174 -22.18 -12.90 0.69
C VAL A 174 -20.93 -13.74 0.52
N GLY A 175 -20.51 -14.05 -0.71
CA GLY A 175 -19.33 -14.87 -0.97
C GLY A 175 -18.01 -14.28 -0.43
N PHE A 176 -17.91 -12.95 -0.40
CA PHE A 176 -16.75 -12.24 0.12
C PHE A 176 -16.79 -12.07 1.64
N PHE A 177 -17.87 -11.49 2.19
CA PHE A 177 -17.93 -11.08 3.60
C PHE A 177 -18.40 -12.19 4.54
N SER A 178 -19.20 -13.19 4.11
CA SER A 178 -19.81 -14.15 5.06
C SER A 178 -18.81 -15.02 5.83
N THR A 179 -17.56 -15.03 5.38
CA THR A 179 -16.50 -15.85 5.97
C THR A 179 -15.41 -15.00 6.64
N ILE A 180 -15.59 -13.67 6.65
CA ILE A 180 -14.73 -12.73 7.38
C ILE A 180 -15.04 -12.82 8.87
N LYS A 181 -14.02 -13.14 9.65
CA LYS A 181 -14.02 -13.04 11.11
C LYS A 181 -12.77 -12.31 11.54
N GLU A 182 -12.95 -11.16 12.15
CA GLU A 182 -11.84 -10.34 12.60
C GLU A 182 -12.00 -10.04 14.08
N GLU A 183 -10.92 -10.20 14.84
CA GLU A 183 -10.89 -9.94 16.26
C GLU A 183 -9.66 -9.10 16.58
N ALA A 184 -9.85 -7.98 17.28
CA ALA A 184 -8.78 -7.15 17.79
C ALA A 184 -8.92 -7.02 19.30
N ARG A 185 -7.89 -7.45 20.02
CA ARG A 185 -7.78 -7.42 21.48
C ARG A 185 -6.68 -6.44 21.88
N PHE A 186 -6.98 -5.53 22.80
CA PHE A 186 -6.07 -4.48 23.21
C PHE A 186 -5.72 -4.59 24.69
N PHE A 187 -4.42 -4.70 24.98
CA PHE A 187 -3.84 -4.53 26.30
C PHE A 187 -3.42 -3.07 26.47
N LEU A 188 -4.12 -2.38 27.37
CA LEU A 188 -4.03 -0.93 27.53
C LEU A 188 -3.07 -0.56 28.67
N PRO A 189 -2.38 0.60 28.59
CA PRO A 189 -1.40 1.02 29.58
C PRO A 189 -2.00 1.60 30.88
N GLY A 190 -3.34 1.61 31.02
CA GLY A 190 -4.05 2.18 32.17
C GLY A 190 -5.40 1.50 32.39
N THR A 191 -6.28 2.13 33.18
CA THR A 191 -7.60 1.58 33.52
C THR A 191 -8.66 2.08 32.56
N VAL A 192 -9.55 1.21 32.10
CA VAL A 192 -10.66 1.59 31.22
C VAL A 192 -11.71 2.40 31.99
N ALA A 193 -11.80 3.69 31.72
CA ALA A 193 -12.82 4.57 32.27
C ALA A 193 -14.14 4.41 31.49
N GLU A 194 -14.10 4.58 30.17
CA GLU A 194 -15.26 4.49 29.28
C GLU A 194 -14.98 3.50 28.16
N SER A 195 -16.02 2.81 27.68
CA SER A 195 -15.90 1.83 26.60
C SER A 195 -17.23 1.74 25.88
N HIS A 196 -17.20 1.98 24.58
CA HIS A 196 -18.35 1.93 23.69
C HIS A 196 -18.03 0.97 22.56
N ASN A 197 -18.93 0.00 22.33
CA ASN A 197 -18.80 -1.02 21.27
C ASN A 197 -17.57 -1.95 21.38
N PHE A 198 -16.85 -1.89 22.51
CA PHE A 198 -15.84 -2.86 22.92
C PHE A 198 -16.35 -3.72 24.06
N VAL A 199 -16.01 -5.01 24.04
CA VAL A 199 -16.20 -5.93 25.16
C VAL A 199 -15.03 -5.77 26.13
N ARG A 200 -15.32 -5.39 27.38
CA ARG A 200 -14.32 -5.39 28.45
C ARG A 200 -14.10 -6.80 28.97
N GLU A 201 -12.85 -7.16 29.17
CA GLU A 201 -12.46 -8.45 29.76
C GLU A 201 -12.04 -8.29 31.22
N GLU A 202 -12.12 -9.38 31.99
CA GLU A 202 -11.66 -9.42 33.39
C GLU A 202 -10.17 -9.07 33.54
N SER A 203 -9.37 -9.32 32.50
CA SER A 203 -7.95 -8.99 32.44
C SER A 203 -7.65 -7.48 32.35
N GLY A 204 -8.68 -6.65 32.17
CA GLY A 204 -8.54 -5.23 31.84
C GLY A 204 -8.29 -4.94 30.36
N ALA A 205 -8.17 -5.98 29.52
CA ALA A 205 -8.15 -5.83 28.07
C ALA A 205 -9.53 -5.47 27.52
N VAL A 206 -9.55 -4.91 26.32
CA VAL A 206 -10.77 -4.62 25.56
C VAL A 206 -10.71 -5.32 24.21
N THR A 207 -11.83 -5.87 23.77
CA THR A 207 -11.92 -6.66 22.54
C THR A 207 -13.04 -6.16 21.66
N ILE A 208 -12.76 -6.09 20.35
CA ILE A 208 -13.75 -5.82 19.31
C ILE A 208 -13.72 -6.95 18.29
N LYS A 209 -14.91 -7.32 17.79
CA LYS A 209 -15.07 -8.38 16.80
C LYS A 209 -15.92 -7.91 15.63
N LEU A 210 -15.48 -8.20 14.42
CA LEU A 210 -16.29 -8.08 13.21
C LEU A 210 -16.63 -9.47 12.69
N ASP A 211 -17.92 -9.67 12.49
CA ASP A 211 -18.47 -10.83 11.81
C ASP A 211 -19.06 -10.36 10.48
N GLY A 212 -18.44 -10.78 9.38
CA GLY A 212 -18.88 -10.34 8.06
C GLY A 212 -20.23 -10.92 7.64
N ALA A 213 -20.66 -12.07 8.17
CA ALA A 213 -22.03 -12.56 7.97
C ALA A 213 -23.05 -11.67 8.70
N LYS A 214 -22.71 -11.19 9.91
CA LYS A 214 -23.50 -10.17 10.61
C LYS A 214 -23.57 -8.88 9.79
N LEU A 215 -22.46 -8.42 9.21
CA LEU A 215 -22.43 -7.25 8.34
C LEU A 215 -23.37 -7.40 7.13
N VAL A 216 -23.31 -8.53 6.43
CA VAL A 216 -24.21 -8.80 5.29
C VAL A 216 -25.68 -8.74 5.73
N LYS A 217 -26.01 -9.32 6.90
CA LYS A 217 -27.36 -9.26 7.47
C LYS A 217 -27.80 -7.82 7.77
N VAL A 218 -26.91 -6.99 8.32
CA VAL A 218 -27.20 -5.57 8.57
C VAL A 218 -27.50 -4.84 7.26
N ILE A 219 -26.72 -5.10 6.21
CA ILE A 219 -26.98 -4.53 4.88
C ILE A 219 -28.33 -5.02 4.34
N ASP A 220 -28.65 -6.32 4.46
CA ASP A 220 -29.95 -6.88 4.05
C ASP A 220 -31.11 -6.14 4.75
N GLU A 221 -31.01 -5.91 6.06
CA GLU A 221 -32.02 -5.17 6.84
C GLU A 221 -32.15 -3.72 6.36
N MET A 222 -31.03 -3.03 6.13
CA MET A 222 -31.04 -1.65 5.63
C MET A 222 -31.62 -1.53 4.22
N MET A 223 -31.33 -2.50 3.35
CA MET A 223 -31.87 -2.54 1.99
C MET A 223 -33.36 -2.93 1.94
N ALA A 224 -33.88 -3.51 3.02
CA ALA A 224 -35.32 -3.78 3.19
C ALA A 224 -36.08 -2.57 3.78
N ASP A 225 -35.40 -1.64 4.43
CA ASP A 225 -36.00 -0.45 5.06
C ASP A 225 -36.18 0.69 4.05
N ASP A 226 -37.43 0.85 3.57
CA ASP A 226 -37.80 1.92 2.64
C ASP A 226 -37.59 3.31 3.23
N ALA A 227 -37.82 3.52 4.52
CA ALA A 227 -37.65 4.83 5.14
C ALA A 227 -36.17 5.22 5.19
N PHE A 228 -35.30 4.26 5.55
CA PHE A 228 -33.86 4.42 5.49
C PHE A 228 -33.39 4.73 4.05
N LEU A 229 -33.79 3.90 3.07
CA LEU A 229 -33.35 4.07 1.69
C LEU A 229 -33.81 5.39 1.08
N ARG A 230 -35.04 5.82 1.34
CA ARG A 230 -35.54 7.12 0.87
C ARG A 230 -34.69 8.28 1.40
N LYS A 231 -34.29 8.22 2.68
CA LYS A 231 -33.40 9.22 3.29
C LYS A 231 -31.99 9.14 2.69
N ALA A 232 -31.47 7.93 2.48
CA ALA A 232 -30.13 7.71 1.94
C ALA A 232 -30.01 8.22 0.49
N VAL A 233 -30.93 7.85 -0.41
CA VAL A 233 -30.89 8.26 -1.83
C VAL A 233 -31.16 9.75 -2.05
N ALA A 234 -31.80 10.40 -1.08
CA ALA A 234 -32.02 11.84 -1.08
C ALA A 234 -30.75 12.62 -0.65
N SER A 235 -29.77 11.96 -0.04
CA SER A 235 -28.54 12.58 0.44
C SER A 235 -27.52 12.74 -0.71
N PRO A 236 -26.88 13.91 -0.86
CA PRO A 236 -25.81 14.10 -1.83
C PRO A 236 -24.64 13.14 -1.53
N GLY A 237 -24.29 12.28 -2.50
CA GLY A 237 -23.17 11.34 -2.37
C GLY A 237 -23.54 9.87 -2.12
N PHE A 238 -24.83 9.54 -2.02
CA PHE A 238 -25.24 8.13 -2.05
C PHE A 238 -24.98 7.53 -3.43
N THR A 239 -24.03 6.60 -3.50
CA THR A 239 -23.73 5.82 -4.70
C THR A 239 -23.99 4.35 -4.45
N VAL A 240 -24.91 3.78 -5.22
CA VAL A 240 -25.17 2.35 -5.22
C VAL A 240 -23.97 1.64 -5.84
N GLY A 241 -23.20 0.89 -5.04
CA GLY A 241 -22.03 0.14 -5.52
C GLY A 241 -20.71 0.91 -5.55
N GLY A 242 -20.68 2.19 -5.14
CA GLY A 242 -19.43 2.78 -4.66
C GLY A 242 -19.06 2.02 -3.38
N GLY A 243 -17.83 1.48 -3.30
CA GLY A 243 -17.43 0.51 -2.29
C GLY A 243 -17.99 0.80 -0.89
N PHE A 244 -18.26 -0.27 -0.13
CA PHE A 244 -18.70 -0.20 1.27
C PHE A 244 -17.58 0.40 2.14
N ASP A 245 -17.25 1.68 1.95
CA ASP A 245 -16.70 2.51 3.01
C ASP A 245 -17.83 2.65 4.01
N LEU A 246 -17.92 1.70 4.94
CA LEU A 246 -18.75 1.82 6.13
C LEU A 246 -18.27 3.10 6.82
N PRO A 247 -19.05 4.20 6.79
CA PRO A 247 -18.62 5.39 7.50
C PRO A 247 -18.63 4.97 8.97
N ALA A 248 -17.49 5.04 9.67
CA ALA A 248 -17.50 4.80 11.12
C ALA A 248 -18.39 5.84 11.85
N ASP A 249 -18.77 6.90 11.14
CA ASP A 249 -19.72 7.95 11.55
C ASP A 249 -21.19 7.58 11.28
N ASP A 250 -21.48 6.51 10.52
CA ASP A 250 -22.85 6.00 10.37
C ASP A 250 -23.19 5.14 11.59
N LEU A 251 -23.52 5.85 12.68
CA LEU A 251 -23.84 5.28 13.98
C LEU A 251 -24.94 4.21 13.91
N LEU A 252 -25.76 4.17 12.85
CA LEU A 252 -26.75 3.13 12.64
C LEU A 252 -26.11 1.77 12.31
N ILE A 253 -25.10 1.76 11.44
CA ILE A 253 -24.34 0.54 11.12
C ILE A 253 -23.57 0.09 12.35
N VAL A 254 -22.95 1.03 13.07
CA VAL A 254 -22.21 0.75 14.31
C VAL A 254 -23.13 0.13 15.37
N GLU A 255 -24.31 0.71 15.60
CA GLU A 255 -25.33 0.17 16.52
C GLU A 255 -25.72 -1.26 16.13
N LYS A 256 -25.97 -1.50 14.84
CA LYS A 256 -26.37 -2.82 14.34
C LYS A 256 -25.25 -3.85 14.44
N LEU A 257 -23.99 -3.45 14.22
CA LEU A 257 -22.83 -4.33 14.26
C LEU A 257 -22.34 -4.59 15.69
N PHE A 258 -22.35 -3.59 16.57
CA PHE A 258 -21.66 -3.65 17.85
C PHE A 258 -22.58 -3.43 19.06
N GLY A 259 -23.82 -3.00 18.84
CA GLY A 259 -24.88 -2.96 19.85
C GLY A 259 -25.17 -1.58 20.43
N GLU A 260 -24.26 -0.61 20.31
CA GLU A 260 -24.46 0.75 20.82
C GLU A 260 -24.38 1.78 19.70
N LYS A 261 -25.32 2.73 19.72
CA LYS A 261 -25.32 3.91 18.84
C LYS A 261 -24.33 4.97 19.34
N ALA A 262 -23.07 4.59 19.44
CA ALA A 262 -21.96 5.42 19.88
C ALA A 262 -20.72 5.12 19.02
N PRO A 263 -19.72 6.01 18.96
CA PRO A 263 -18.46 5.69 18.29
C PRO A 263 -17.79 4.45 18.90
N VAL A 264 -17.03 3.71 18.10
CA VAL A 264 -16.19 2.62 18.58
C VAL A 264 -14.98 3.22 19.30
N LYS A 265 -15.06 3.32 20.63
CA LYS A 265 -14.15 4.14 21.44
C LYS A 265 -13.92 3.54 22.83
N VAL A 266 -12.70 3.69 23.34
CA VAL A 266 -12.32 3.41 24.73
C VAL A 266 -11.55 4.62 25.30
N VAL A 267 -11.92 5.06 26.50
CA VAL A 267 -11.18 6.08 27.27
C VAL A 267 -10.44 5.41 28.41
N ILE A 268 -9.16 5.74 28.54
CA ILE A 268 -8.21 5.08 29.42
C ILE A 268 -7.69 6.12 30.41
N ALA A 269 -7.95 5.89 31.69
CA ALA A 269 -7.50 6.73 32.79
C ALA A 269 -6.20 6.20 33.41
N GLY A 270 -5.40 7.12 33.96
CA GLY A 270 -4.18 6.80 34.68
C GLY A 270 -4.43 6.15 36.06
N PRO A 271 -3.36 5.71 36.76
CA PRO A 271 -1.96 5.84 36.37
C PRO A 271 -1.60 4.99 35.14
N PHE A 272 -0.69 5.51 34.31
CA PHE A 272 -0.23 4.80 33.12
C PHE A 272 1.11 4.10 33.38
N SER A 273 1.25 2.86 32.90
CA SER A 273 2.48 2.08 32.98
C SER A 273 2.80 1.41 31.64
N PRO A 274 4.07 1.40 31.18
CA PRO A 274 4.49 0.58 30.05
C PRO A 274 4.09 -0.88 30.25
N ARG A 275 3.58 -1.50 29.19
CA ARG A 275 3.18 -2.91 29.18
C ARG A 275 4.36 -3.83 28.92
N PHE A 276 5.41 -3.31 28.30
CA PHE A 276 6.65 -3.99 27.98
C PHE A 276 7.76 -2.97 27.69
N ASP A 277 9.02 -3.43 27.63
CA ASP A 277 10.16 -2.61 27.24
C ASP A 277 10.26 -2.56 25.71
N TYR A 278 9.75 -1.48 25.11
CA TYR A 278 9.71 -1.33 23.66
C TYR A 278 11.11 -1.32 23.04
N ALA A 279 12.04 -0.56 23.63
CA ALA A 279 13.37 -0.38 23.07
C ALA A 279 14.14 -1.70 23.06
N ALA A 280 14.09 -2.45 24.17
CA ALA A 280 14.76 -3.75 24.28
C ALA A 280 14.18 -4.79 23.32
N GLU A 281 12.85 -4.86 23.18
CA GLU A 281 12.22 -5.81 22.24
C GLU A 281 12.50 -5.46 20.77
N VAL A 282 12.47 -4.17 20.41
CA VAL A 282 12.78 -3.71 19.05
C VAL A 282 14.23 -3.95 18.67
N GLU A 283 15.17 -3.67 19.58
CA GLU A 283 16.60 -3.94 19.34
C GLU A 283 16.82 -5.44 19.04
N LYS A 284 16.31 -6.32 19.90
CA LYS A 284 16.36 -7.77 19.69
C LYS A 284 15.70 -8.20 18.38
N ALA A 285 14.55 -7.62 18.05
CA ALA A 285 13.86 -7.93 16.79
C ALA A 285 14.72 -7.54 15.59
N LYS A 286 15.31 -6.33 15.58
CA LYS A 286 16.20 -5.84 14.51
C LYS A 286 17.44 -6.72 14.33
N GLU A 287 18.03 -7.19 15.42
CA GLU A 287 19.17 -8.12 15.37
C GLU A 287 18.79 -9.45 14.71
N SER A 288 17.60 -9.98 15.01
CA SER A 288 17.14 -11.27 14.49
C SER A 288 16.53 -11.21 13.08
N PHE A 289 16.10 -10.03 12.63
CA PHE A 289 15.32 -9.85 11.40
C PHE A 289 16.02 -10.32 10.11
N PRO A 290 17.33 -10.09 9.89
CA PRO A 290 18.02 -10.61 8.70
C PRO A 290 18.03 -12.14 8.63
N SER A 291 18.22 -12.81 9.78
CA SER A 291 18.17 -14.27 9.89
C SER A 291 16.76 -14.80 9.65
N LEU A 292 15.75 -14.07 10.14
CA LEU A 292 14.35 -14.36 9.88
C LEU A 292 14.07 -14.35 8.38
N LEU A 293 14.36 -13.25 7.67
CA LEU A 293 14.13 -13.17 6.21
C LEU A 293 14.85 -14.27 5.44
N SER A 294 16.10 -14.55 5.81
CA SER A 294 16.89 -15.64 5.24
C SER A 294 16.19 -17.00 5.42
N SER A 295 15.66 -17.29 6.62
CA SER A 295 14.94 -18.53 6.92
C SER A 295 13.63 -18.67 6.13
N LEU A 296 13.02 -17.55 5.74
CA LEU A 296 11.80 -17.52 4.93
C LEU A 296 12.11 -17.66 3.41
N GLY A 297 13.38 -17.79 3.03
CA GLY A 297 13.82 -17.79 1.63
C GLY A 297 13.65 -16.42 0.96
N ILE A 298 13.60 -15.36 1.77
CA ILE A 298 13.50 -13.97 1.33
C ILE A 298 14.92 -13.41 1.34
N ASP A 299 15.65 -13.66 0.25
CA ASP A 299 17.01 -13.14 0.05
C ASP A 299 16.88 -11.71 -0.49
N LEU A 300 17.01 -10.73 0.40
CA LEU A 300 16.90 -9.32 0.06
C LEU A 300 18.26 -8.65 0.20
N PRO A 301 18.69 -7.88 -0.82
CA PRO A 301 19.71 -6.87 -0.61
C PRO A 301 19.12 -5.82 0.34
N HIS A 302 19.47 -5.92 1.62
CA HIS A 302 19.09 -4.92 2.61
C HIS A 302 19.88 -3.64 2.37
N ALA A 303 19.15 -2.56 2.09
CA ALA A 303 19.71 -1.24 2.25
C ALA A 303 19.92 -1.01 3.75
N GLN A 304 21.16 -0.76 4.15
CA GLN A 304 21.44 -0.36 5.53
C GLN A 304 20.90 1.06 5.73
N ASP A 305 20.25 1.30 6.86
CA ASP A 305 19.93 2.67 7.28
C ASP A 305 21.24 3.39 7.58
N GLY A 306 21.65 4.26 6.67
CA GLY A 306 22.87 5.03 6.84
C GLY A 306 22.68 6.00 7.98
N SER A 307 23.45 5.84 9.05
CA SER A 307 23.49 6.73 10.22
C SER A 307 23.30 8.21 9.86
N GLY A 308 22.09 8.74 10.05
CA GLY A 308 21.65 10.16 10.08
C GLY A 308 22.22 11.21 9.10
N ALA A 309 23.15 10.86 8.22
CA ALA A 309 23.90 11.81 7.43
C ALA A 309 23.05 12.20 6.22
N LEU A 310 22.83 13.49 6.08
CA LEU A 310 22.05 14.05 5.00
C LEU A 310 22.86 14.00 3.71
N LEU A 311 22.22 13.57 2.61
CA LEU A 311 22.76 13.77 1.28
C LEU A 311 22.64 15.26 0.94
N GLN A 312 23.69 15.87 0.40
CA GLN A 312 23.62 17.28 0.00
C GLN A 312 23.09 17.42 -1.42
N ALA A 313 22.08 18.28 -1.58
CA ALA A 313 21.67 18.79 -2.87
C ALA A 313 22.70 19.82 -3.37
N LYS A 314 23.06 19.79 -4.65
CA LYS A 314 23.83 20.86 -5.28
C LYS A 314 22.90 22.03 -5.62
N SER A 315 21.77 21.74 -6.24
CA SER A 315 20.73 22.72 -6.56
C SER A 315 19.40 22.03 -6.82
N PHE A 316 18.29 22.73 -6.58
CA PHE A 316 16.97 22.38 -7.08
C PHE A 316 16.34 23.60 -7.75
N ARG A 317 15.57 23.38 -8.81
CA ARG A 317 14.83 24.42 -9.54
C ARG A 317 13.47 23.92 -9.96
N VAL A 318 12.54 24.85 -10.16
CA VAL A 318 11.27 24.56 -10.82
C VAL A 318 11.51 24.42 -12.32
N THR A 319 10.93 23.37 -12.92
CA THR A 319 11.01 23.09 -14.35
C THR A 319 9.67 23.23 -15.05
N GLY A 320 8.58 23.30 -14.29
CA GLY A 320 7.26 23.50 -14.84
C GLY A 320 6.20 23.65 -13.77
N VAL A 321 5.11 24.30 -14.14
CA VAL A 321 3.90 24.43 -13.34
C VAL A 321 2.73 24.02 -14.21
N SER A 322 1.78 23.30 -13.63
CA SER A 322 0.53 22.95 -14.30
C SER A 322 -0.61 22.80 -13.31
N THR A 323 -1.84 22.85 -13.80
CA THR A 323 -3.02 22.42 -13.05
C THR A 323 -3.37 21.00 -13.45
N SER A 324 -3.67 20.14 -12.47
CA SER A 324 -4.09 18.75 -12.72
C SER A 324 -5.34 18.45 -11.91
N ARG A 325 -6.00 17.34 -12.23
CA ARG A 325 -7.10 16.78 -11.43
C ARG A 325 -6.73 15.38 -10.97
N ASP A 326 -7.11 15.03 -9.76
CA ASP A 326 -7.01 13.66 -9.27
C ASP A 326 -8.16 12.79 -9.83
N PRO A 327 -8.18 11.47 -9.57
CA PRO A 327 -9.25 10.59 -10.01
C PRO A 327 -10.65 10.98 -9.50
N ASP A 328 -10.72 11.66 -8.35
CA ASP A 328 -11.95 12.17 -7.75
C ASP A 328 -12.40 13.52 -8.36
N GLY A 329 -11.62 14.05 -9.32
CA GLY A 329 -11.91 15.26 -10.07
C GLY A 329 -11.51 16.55 -9.35
N GLN A 330 -10.91 16.46 -8.16
CA GLN A 330 -10.40 17.61 -7.42
C GLN A 330 -9.17 18.17 -8.12
N ALA A 331 -9.22 19.46 -8.42
CA ALA A 331 -8.11 20.15 -9.05
C ALA A 331 -7.02 20.45 -8.01
N PHE A 332 -5.77 20.35 -8.42
CA PHE A 332 -4.60 20.72 -7.64
C PHE A 332 -3.55 21.42 -8.49
N TYR A 333 -2.67 22.15 -7.81
CA TYR A 333 -1.57 22.88 -8.43
C TYR A 333 -0.32 22.00 -8.41
N ARG A 334 0.21 21.64 -9.58
CA ARG A 334 1.36 20.75 -9.73
C ARG A 334 2.62 21.56 -10.04
N VAL A 335 3.67 21.37 -9.24
CA VAL A 335 4.99 21.96 -9.48
C VAL A 335 5.99 20.86 -9.77
N SER A 336 6.61 20.93 -10.94
CA SER A 336 7.68 20.03 -11.36
C SER A 336 9.03 20.62 -10.94
N LEU A 337 9.85 19.78 -10.31
CA LEU A 337 11.14 20.12 -9.74
C LEU A 337 12.21 19.26 -10.40
N ALA A 338 13.38 19.84 -10.64
CA ALA A 338 14.59 19.09 -10.98
C ALA A 338 15.76 19.60 -10.15
N GLY A 339 16.64 18.69 -9.75
CA GLY A 339 17.82 19.04 -8.99
C GLY A 339 18.98 18.09 -9.21
N GLU A 340 20.15 18.55 -8.77
CA GLU A 340 21.39 17.80 -8.83
C GLU A 340 21.83 17.38 -7.43
N VAL A 341 22.37 16.17 -7.32
CA VAL A 341 22.85 15.60 -6.06
C VAL A 341 24.38 15.59 -6.00
N SER A 342 24.91 15.65 -4.79
CA SER A 342 26.37 15.63 -4.53
C SER A 342 27.04 14.29 -4.84
N LYS A 343 26.27 13.20 -4.81
CA LYS A 343 26.73 11.83 -5.09
C LYS A 343 25.67 11.08 -5.89
N PRO A 344 26.06 10.15 -6.77
CA PRO A 344 25.12 9.34 -7.54
C PRO A 344 24.15 8.59 -6.64
N VAL A 345 22.85 8.69 -6.96
CA VAL A 345 21.78 7.91 -6.33
C VAL A 345 21.31 6.83 -7.30
N LEU A 346 20.94 5.67 -6.74
CA LEU A 346 20.42 4.53 -7.49
C LEU A 346 18.91 4.65 -7.73
N GLY A 347 18.21 5.25 -6.77
CA GLY A 347 16.76 5.35 -6.75
C GLY A 347 16.28 6.23 -5.61
N VAL A 348 14.97 6.48 -5.58
CA VAL A 348 14.29 7.19 -4.51
C VAL A 348 13.10 6.35 -4.06
N THR A 349 13.10 5.92 -2.80
CA THR A 349 12.06 5.03 -2.24
C THR A 349 10.89 5.78 -1.66
N GLY A 350 11.06 7.08 -1.39
CA GLY A 350 10.03 7.91 -0.81
C GLY A 350 10.42 9.37 -0.74
N GLY A 351 9.47 10.18 -0.32
CA GLY A 351 9.71 11.58 -0.03
C GLY A 351 8.48 12.23 0.59
N VAL A 352 8.71 13.31 1.32
CA VAL A 352 7.66 14.04 2.03
C VAL A 352 7.89 15.53 1.84
N LEU A 353 6.84 16.22 1.42
CA LEU A 353 6.79 17.67 1.39
C LEU A 353 6.57 18.21 2.81
N LYS A 354 7.45 19.10 3.26
CA LYS A 354 7.45 19.66 4.62
C LYS A 354 6.88 21.07 4.68
N ALA A 355 7.16 21.90 3.68
CA ALA A 355 6.62 23.24 3.60
C ALA A 355 6.30 23.62 2.16
N ALA A 356 5.23 24.40 2.00
CA ALA A 356 4.94 25.12 0.76
C ALA A 356 4.20 26.42 1.12
N THR A 357 4.81 27.57 0.89
CA THR A 357 4.27 28.89 1.30
C THR A 357 4.31 29.90 0.16
N THR A 358 3.36 30.83 0.14
CA THR A 358 3.31 31.93 -0.83
C THR A 358 4.06 33.16 -0.33
N ASP A 359 4.29 34.13 -1.21
CA ASP A 359 4.86 35.44 -0.86
C ASP A 359 4.02 36.24 0.13
N SER A 360 2.70 36.03 0.11
CA SER A 360 1.75 36.60 1.07
C SER A 360 1.73 35.86 2.44
N GLY A 361 2.46 34.75 2.57
CA GLY A 361 2.69 34.03 3.83
C GLY A 361 1.73 32.86 4.11
N GLU A 362 0.73 32.64 3.27
CA GLU A 362 -0.20 31.53 3.38
C GLU A 362 0.47 30.20 3.00
N SER A 363 0.11 29.13 3.72
CA SER A 363 0.51 27.77 3.39
C SER A 363 -0.36 27.22 2.26
N ILE A 364 0.29 26.70 1.23
CA ILE A 364 -0.32 25.93 0.13
C ILE A 364 0.07 24.44 0.21
N LEU A 365 0.59 24.02 1.36
CA LEU A 365 0.88 22.63 1.66
C LEU A 365 -0.43 21.82 1.65
N PRO A 366 -0.47 20.66 0.98
CA PRO A 366 -1.65 19.82 1.00
C PRO A 366 -1.79 19.12 2.37
N GLU A 367 -2.90 18.41 2.55
CA GLU A 367 -3.11 17.51 3.69
C GLU A 367 -2.02 16.42 3.77
N GLU A 368 -1.83 15.86 4.96
CA GLU A 368 -0.65 15.04 5.29
C GLU A 368 -0.41 13.86 4.34
N TRP A 369 -1.47 13.12 4.00
CA TRP A 369 -1.41 11.98 3.06
C TRP A 369 -0.99 12.38 1.64
N ASN A 370 -1.29 13.61 1.22
CA ASN A 370 -0.97 14.17 -0.09
C ASN A 370 0.44 14.77 -0.15
N ARG A 371 1.16 14.83 0.96
CA ARG A 371 2.54 15.33 1.01
C ARG A 371 3.55 14.31 0.49
N ALA A 372 3.13 13.05 0.27
CA ALA A 372 4.00 12.02 -0.24
C ALA A 372 4.47 12.33 -1.67
N ILE A 373 5.78 12.36 -1.87
CA ILE A 373 6.40 12.57 -3.18
C ILE A 373 6.57 11.21 -3.86
N ARG A 374 6.00 11.08 -5.06
CA ARG A 374 5.99 9.83 -5.84
C ARG A 374 6.58 10.04 -7.21
N PHE A 375 6.94 8.94 -7.87
CA PHE A 375 7.41 8.92 -9.26
C PHE A 375 8.63 9.82 -9.51
N VAL A 376 9.57 9.82 -8.56
CA VAL A 376 10.84 10.52 -8.73
C VAL A 376 11.66 9.78 -9.80
N GLN A 377 12.05 10.50 -10.84
CA GLN A 377 12.92 9.99 -11.87
C GLN A 377 14.37 10.32 -11.51
N VAL A 378 15.24 9.35 -11.71
CA VAL A 378 16.69 9.48 -11.54
C VAL A 378 17.33 9.42 -12.92
N SER A 379 18.27 10.33 -13.19
CA SER A 379 19.06 10.29 -14.43
C SER A 379 19.90 9.02 -14.53
N SER A 380 20.31 8.66 -15.75
CA SER A 380 21.10 7.44 -15.98
C SER A 380 22.43 7.39 -15.24
N ASP A 381 23.01 8.55 -14.90
CA ASP A 381 24.25 8.69 -14.15
C ASP A 381 24.03 8.85 -12.63
N GLY A 382 22.77 8.89 -12.17
CA GLY A 382 22.41 9.06 -10.77
C GLY A 382 22.61 10.47 -10.22
N ASN A 383 23.03 11.45 -11.03
CA ASN A 383 23.42 12.78 -10.52
C ASN A 383 22.28 13.80 -10.56
N ALA A 384 21.18 13.51 -11.24
CA ALA A 384 20.03 14.39 -11.36
C ALA A 384 18.73 13.66 -11.00
N LEU A 385 17.83 14.41 -10.37
CA LEU A 385 16.52 13.99 -9.95
C LEU A 385 15.47 14.89 -10.61
N SER A 386 14.34 14.33 -11.01
CA SER A 386 13.15 15.10 -11.37
C SER A 386 11.90 14.49 -10.76
N PHE A 387 10.99 15.33 -10.27
CA PHE A 387 9.75 14.89 -9.67
C PHE A 387 8.71 16.00 -9.72
N SER A 388 7.48 15.69 -9.33
CA SER A 388 6.44 16.70 -9.18
C SER A 388 5.77 16.58 -7.82
N VAL A 389 5.38 17.73 -7.28
CA VAL A 389 4.61 17.82 -6.04
C VAL A 389 3.22 18.38 -6.33
N ALA A 390 2.22 17.88 -5.61
CA ALA A 390 0.87 18.42 -5.62
C ALA A 390 0.71 19.40 -4.46
N LEU A 391 0.23 20.60 -4.76
CA LEU A 391 -0.01 21.68 -3.80
C LEU A 391 -1.48 22.10 -3.87
N SER A 392 -1.96 22.69 -2.78
CA SER A 392 -3.20 23.44 -2.76
C SER A 392 -3.09 24.65 -3.70
N PHE A 393 -4.23 25.13 -4.23
CA PHE A 393 -4.19 26.32 -5.07
C PHE A 393 -3.73 27.55 -4.26
N PRO A 394 -2.80 28.35 -4.81
CA PRO A 394 -2.44 29.63 -4.22
C PRO A 394 -3.68 30.54 -4.07
N PRO A 395 -3.80 31.29 -2.96
CA PRO A 395 -4.87 32.27 -2.82
C PRO A 395 -4.71 33.38 -3.87
N ARG A 396 -5.80 34.08 -4.20
CA ARG A 396 -5.78 35.18 -5.19
C ARG A 396 -4.85 36.34 -4.82
N SER A 397 -4.50 36.46 -3.54
CA SER A 397 -3.55 37.43 -2.99
C SER A 397 -2.09 37.10 -3.36
N ALA A 398 -1.77 35.83 -3.56
CA ALA A 398 -0.41 35.37 -3.83
C ALA A 398 0.02 35.74 -5.25
N LYS A 399 1.25 36.21 -5.40
CA LYS A 399 1.89 36.44 -6.71
C LYS A 399 3.03 35.48 -6.96
N ALA A 400 3.50 34.81 -5.92
CA ALA A 400 4.63 33.90 -5.99
C ALA A 400 4.54 32.80 -4.94
N ILE A 401 5.33 31.76 -5.17
CA ILE A 401 5.65 30.74 -4.19
C ILE A 401 6.96 31.17 -3.54
N ARG A 402 6.89 31.41 -2.23
CA ARG A 402 8.04 31.80 -1.42
C ARG A 402 8.95 30.62 -1.15
N GLU A 403 8.38 29.47 -0.82
CA GLU A 403 9.13 28.25 -0.50
C GLU A 403 8.35 27.00 -0.88
N ILE A 404 9.06 25.99 -1.39
CA ILE A 404 8.67 24.59 -1.48
C ILE A 404 9.84 23.78 -0.93
N SER A 405 9.65 23.05 0.17
CA SER A 405 10.72 22.27 0.78
C SER A 405 10.24 20.94 1.33
N GLY A 406 11.15 19.97 1.39
CA GLY A 406 10.84 18.60 1.78
C GLY A 406 12.08 17.74 1.88
N THR A 407 11.86 16.44 1.92
CA THR A 407 12.91 15.43 1.97
C THR A 407 12.62 14.29 1.01
N LEU A 408 13.64 13.75 0.36
CA LEU A 408 13.61 12.51 -0.39
C LEU A 408 14.41 11.43 0.33
N GLU A 409 13.98 10.18 0.24
CA GLU A 409 14.73 9.02 0.70
C GLU A 409 15.46 8.38 -0.49
N CYS A 410 16.74 8.67 -0.61
CA CYS A 410 17.58 8.21 -1.71
C CYS A 410 18.28 6.91 -1.33
N VAL A 411 18.29 5.96 -2.27
CA VAL A 411 19.10 4.75 -2.19
C VAL A 411 20.41 5.02 -2.91
N MET A 412 21.53 4.75 -2.24
CA MET A 412 22.88 4.98 -2.76
C MET A 412 23.68 3.68 -2.75
N PRO A 413 24.67 3.54 -3.65
CA PRO A 413 25.61 2.43 -3.53
C PRO A 413 26.53 2.68 -2.32
N SER A 414 26.73 1.66 -1.49
CA SER A 414 27.77 1.67 -0.44
C SER A 414 28.96 0.77 -0.79
N GLY A 415 28.79 -0.12 -1.76
CA GLY A 415 29.84 -0.98 -2.31
C GLY A 415 29.89 -0.98 -3.84
N GLU A 416 30.82 -1.74 -4.39
CA GLU A 416 30.93 -1.93 -5.83
C GLU A 416 29.79 -2.80 -6.38
N ALA A 417 29.42 -2.56 -7.64
CA ALA A 417 28.47 -3.41 -8.32
C ALA A 417 29.13 -4.74 -8.70
N ALA A 418 28.44 -5.85 -8.43
CA ALA A 418 28.88 -7.19 -8.80
C ALA A 418 28.10 -7.70 -10.00
N THR A 419 28.76 -8.47 -10.88
CA THR A 419 28.06 -9.19 -11.95
C THR A 419 27.61 -10.54 -11.43
N GLU A 420 26.31 -10.78 -11.52
CA GLU A 420 25.64 -11.98 -11.04
C GLU A 420 25.00 -12.72 -12.20
N ASP A 421 25.34 -13.99 -12.36
CA ASP A 421 24.68 -14.85 -13.33
C ASP A 421 23.26 -15.17 -12.85
N LEU A 422 22.26 -14.84 -13.67
CA LEU A 422 20.87 -15.13 -13.34
C LEU A 422 20.56 -16.63 -13.49
N GLY A 423 21.43 -17.39 -14.15
CA GLY A 423 21.29 -18.83 -14.36
C GLY A 423 20.30 -19.20 -15.46
N ILE A 424 20.00 -18.26 -16.37
CA ILE A 424 19.18 -18.50 -17.56
C ILE A 424 20.11 -18.91 -18.71
N SER A 425 19.95 -20.13 -19.21
CA SER A 425 20.82 -20.71 -20.25
C SER A 425 20.18 -20.76 -21.66
N HIS A 426 18.88 -20.47 -21.76
CA HIS A 426 18.11 -20.58 -23.00
C HIS A 426 17.22 -19.35 -23.18
N PHE A 427 17.25 -18.73 -24.35
CA PHE A 427 16.36 -17.61 -24.68
C PHE A 427 15.03 -18.14 -25.22
N ARG A 428 14.12 -18.49 -24.31
CA ARG A 428 12.74 -18.90 -24.63
C ARG A 428 11.79 -18.43 -23.55
N GLU A 429 10.53 -18.24 -23.92
CA GLU A 429 9.47 -17.94 -22.97
C GLU A 429 9.37 -19.01 -21.87
N GLY A 430 9.20 -18.57 -20.63
CA GLY A 430 9.17 -19.41 -19.43
C GLY A 430 10.53 -19.93 -18.97
N ALA A 431 11.65 -19.53 -19.60
CA ALA A 431 12.98 -19.90 -19.12
C ALA A 431 13.23 -19.26 -17.76
N LYS A 432 13.49 -20.09 -16.74
CA LYS A 432 13.76 -19.68 -15.36
C LYS A 432 15.24 -19.74 -15.04
N GLY A 433 15.71 -18.75 -14.30
CA GLY A 433 17.05 -18.67 -13.74
C GLY A 433 17.15 -19.37 -12.39
N THR A 434 18.39 -19.59 -11.94
CA THR A 434 18.70 -20.15 -10.62
C THR A 434 18.90 -19.08 -9.56
N ARG A 435 19.02 -17.80 -9.96
CA ARG A 435 19.17 -16.66 -9.04
C ARG A 435 18.08 -15.62 -9.25
N TYR A 436 17.75 -14.94 -8.15
CA TYR A 436 16.84 -13.79 -8.11
C TYR A 436 15.50 -14.04 -8.80
N GLN A 437 14.98 -15.27 -8.76
CA GLN A 437 13.70 -15.63 -9.38
C GLN A 437 13.60 -15.14 -10.84
N ALA A 438 14.73 -15.09 -11.56
CA ALA A 438 14.77 -14.53 -12.88
C ALA A 438 13.96 -15.38 -13.87
N GLU A 439 13.20 -14.76 -14.75
CA GLU A 439 12.36 -15.48 -15.72
C GLU A 439 12.16 -14.66 -17.00
N ILE A 440 12.32 -15.30 -18.16
CA ILE A 440 11.86 -14.74 -19.43
C ILE A 440 10.35 -14.93 -19.51
N VAL A 441 9.60 -13.88 -19.18
CA VAL A 441 8.13 -13.90 -19.16
C VAL A 441 7.55 -13.98 -20.57
N SER A 442 8.18 -13.32 -21.54
CA SER A 442 7.81 -13.42 -22.95
C SER A 442 9.01 -13.19 -23.85
N LEU A 443 8.98 -13.82 -25.03
CA LEU A 443 9.95 -13.63 -26.09
C LEU A 443 9.25 -13.64 -27.45
N GLU A 444 9.12 -12.47 -28.06
CA GLU A 444 8.42 -12.29 -29.33
C GLU A 444 9.41 -11.93 -30.44
N ARG A 445 9.25 -12.56 -31.62
CA ARG A 445 9.98 -12.16 -32.83
C ARG A 445 9.16 -11.14 -33.60
N VAL A 446 9.74 -9.98 -33.88
CA VAL A 446 9.09 -8.94 -34.67
C VAL A 446 9.19 -9.32 -36.14
N GLY A 447 8.08 -9.80 -36.70
CA GLY A 447 7.98 -10.28 -38.09
C GLY A 447 8.60 -9.31 -39.10
N GLY A 448 9.39 -9.85 -40.04
CA GLY A 448 9.99 -9.09 -41.13
C GLY A 448 11.21 -8.21 -40.77
N THR A 449 11.56 -8.05 -39.50
CA THR A 449 12.70 -7.19 -39.08
C THR A 449 13.89 -7.95 -38.51
N GLY A 450 13.69 -9.23 -38.16
CA GLY A 450 14.70 -10.02 -37.46
C GLY A 450 15.02 -9.52 -36.05
N LYS A 451 14.19 -8.67 -35.44
CA LYS A 451 14.33 -8.21 -34.05
C LYS A 451 13.57 -9.10 -33.08
N SER A 452 13.97 -9.08 -31.81
CA SER A 452 13.23 -9.75 -30.74
C SER A 452 12.87 -8.79 -29.61
N HIS A 453 11.65 -8.93 -29.08
CA HIS A 453 11.21 -8.30 -27.84
C HIS A 453 11.25 -9.33 -26.73
N LEU A 454 11.86 -8.97 -25.59
CA LEU A 454 12.02 -9.85 -24.45
C LEU A 454 11.54 -9.14 -23.18
N ASN A 455 10.67 -9.79 -22.41
CA ASN A 455 10.31 -9.34 -21.06
C ASN A 455 11.01 -10.23 -20.03
N LEU A 456 11.90 -9.65 -19.24
CA LEU A 456 12.66 -10.32 -18.19
C LEU A 456 12.14 -9.88 -16.83
N ARG A 457 11.57 -10.80 -16.06
CA ARG A 457 11.27 -10.59 -14.64
C ARG A 457 12.48 -10.97 -13.80
N VAL A 458 12.82 -10.15 -12.82
CA VAL A 458 13.86 -10.42 -11.82
C VAL A 458 13.32 -10.01 -10.46
N GLY A 459 13.47 -10.87 -9.46
CA GLY A 459 13.16 -10.63 -8.05
C GLY A 459 14.21 -9.74 -7.37
N LEU A 460 14.49 -8.58 -7.98
CA LEU A 460 15.28 -7.49 -7.42
C LEU A 460 14.54 -6.16 -7.62
N PRO A 461 14.66 -5.19 -6.68
CA PRO A 461 14.24 -3.81 -6.91
C PRO A 461 14.96 -3.20 -8.11
N ARG A 462 14.28 -2.28 -8.79
CA ARG A 462 14.84 -1.63 -9.99
C ARG A 462 16.12 -0.87 -9.66
N GLU A 463 16.16 -0.17 -8.54
CA GLU A 463 17.25 0.73 -8.13
C GLU A 463 18.59 0.00 -8.00
N ILE A 464 18.60 -1.26 -7.56
CA ILE A 464 19.86 -1.99 -7.39
C ILE A 464 20.39 -2.62 -8.68
N ILE A 465 19.57 -2.68 -9.73
CA ILE A 465 19.97 -3.23 -11.04
C ILE A 465 20.64 -2.12 -11.84
N LYS A 466 21.97 -2.19 -11.97
CA LYS A 466 22.75 -1.25 -12.78
C LYS A 466 22.52 -1.49 -14.27
N GLU A 467 22.70 -2.73 -14.71
CA GLU A 467 22.43 -3.16 -16.09
C GLU A 467 22.16 -4.68 -16.13
N VAL A 468 21.58 -5.15 -17.24
CA VAL A 468 21.50 -6.58 -17.55
C VAL A 468 22.25 -6.83 -18.86
N VAL A 469 23.10 -7.83 -18.83
CA VAL A 469 23.97 -8.23 -19.91
C VAL A 469 23.50 -9.56 -20.48
N PHE A 470 23.27 -9.58 -21.78
CA PHE A 470 22.88 -10.77 -22.54
C PHE A 470 24.10 -11.26 -23.31
N LYS A 471 24.35 -12.57 -23.28
CA LYS A 471 25.48 -13.20 -23.97
C LYS A 471 25.01 -14.37 -24.82
N ASP A 472 25.67 -14.64 -25.94
CA ASP A 472 25.50 -15.89 -26.69
C ASP A 472 26.20 -17.07 -26.01
N ALA A 473 26.19 -18.24 -26.65
CA ALA A 473 26.79 -19.47 -26.12
C ALA A 473 28.33 -19.37 -26.00
N GLU A 474 28.95 -18.54 -26.82
CA GLU A 474 30.38 -18.25 -26.83
C GLU A 474 30.77 -17.18 -25.79
N GLY A 475 29.79 -16.55 -25.14
CA GLY A 475 30.00 -15.51 -24.12
C GLY A 475 30.10 -14.09 -24.68
N THR A 476 29.84 -13.90 -25.98
CA THR A 476 29.86 -12.60 -26.65
C THR A 476 28.62 -11.78 -26.25
N LYS A 477 28.81 -10.50 -25.90
CA LYS A 477 27.71 -9.60 -25.51
C LYS A 477 26.78 -9.33 -26.70
N LEU A 478 25.50 -9.63 -26.52
CA LEU A 478 24.44 -9.36 -27.48
C LEU A 478 24.03 -7.88 -27.44
N LYS A 479 23.68 -7.31 -28.60
CA LYS A 479 23.17 -5.94 -28.72
C LYS A 479 21.69 -5.88 -28.36
N VAL A 480 21.43 -5.56 -27.10
CA VAL A 480 20.09 -5.36 -26.56
C VAL A 480 19.94 -3.95 -26.00
N ARG A 481 18.73 -3.41 -26.09
CA ARG A 481 18.38 -2.12 -25.52
C ARG A 481 17.17 -2.26 -24.59
N LEU A 482 17.33 -1.82 -23.35
CA LEU A 482 16.21 -1.65 -22.43
C LEU A 482 15.30 -0.53 -22.98
N PHE A 483 14.02 -0.82 -23.18
CA PHE A 483 13.06 0.18 -23.69
C PHE A 483 11.95 0.52 -22.69
N GLY A 484 11.80 -0.28 -21.64
CA GLY A 484 10.85 -0.01 -20.57
C GLY A 484 11.07 -0.94 -19.39
N TYR A 485 10.48 -0.59 -18.26
CA TYR A 485 10.41 -1.46 -17.10
C TYR A 485 9.15 -1.15 -16.28
N SER A 486 8.76 -2.08 -15.43
CA SER A 486 7.81 -1.88 -14.34
C SER A 486 8.38 -2.55 -13.10
N SER A 487 8.30 -1.88 -11.95
CA SER A 487 8.79 -2.41 -10.69
C SER A 487 7.65 -2.43 -9.69
N ASP A 488 7.58 -3.49 -8.91
CA ASP A 488 6.65 -3.66 -7.79
C ASP A 488 7.42 -4.25 -6.60
N GLY A 489 7.70 -3.39 -5.62
CA GLY A 489 8.60 -3.70 -4.50
C GLY A 489 9.93 -4.29 -4.97
N ASN A 490 10.17 -5.53 -4.58
CA ASN A 490 11.38 -6.28 -4.89
C ASN A 490 11.32 -7.09 -6.19
N THR A 491 10.37 -6.82 -7.07
CA THR A 491 10.31 -7.47 -8.40
C THR A 491 10.32 -6.43 -9.49
N THR A 492 11.19 -6.60 -10.48
CA THR A 492 11.27 -5.75 -11.66
C THR A 492 11.03 -6.56 -12.92
N GLU A 493 10.09 -6.11 -13.75
CA GLU A 493 9.98 -6.54 -15.14
C GLU A 493 10.72 -5.56 -16.05
N LEU A 494 11.69 -6.06 -16.79
CA LEU A 494 12.57 -5.32 -17.68
C LEU A 494 12.27 -5.71 -19.13
N ARG A 495 11.94 -4.74 -19.97
CA ARG A 495 11.56 -4.96 -21.36
C ARG A 495 12.69 -4.55 -22.29
N TYR A 496 13.17 -5.49 -23.09
CA TYR A 496 14.30 -5.34 -23.99
C TYR A 496 13.89 -5.50 -25.45
N VAL A 497 14.58 -4.76 -26.34
CA VAL A 497 14.60 -5.00 -27.78
C VAL A 497 16.01 -5.43 -28.17
N ALA A 498 16.14 -6.61 -28.77
CA ALA A 498 17.37 -7.06 -29.42
C ALA A 498 17.40 -6.57 -30.88
N GLU A 499 18.56 -6.10 -31.34
CA GLU A 499 18.74 -5.64 -32.73
C GLU A 499 18.62 -6.79 -33.74
N THR A 500 18.93 -8.01 -33.30
CA THR A 500 18.82 -9.27 -34.05
C THR A 500 18.03 -10.29 -33.23
N SER A 501 17.62 -11.38 -33.88
CA SER A 501 17.00 -12.51 -33.20
C SER A 501 17.95 -13.03 -32.13
N LEU A 502 17.44 -13.23 -30.92
CA LEU A 502 18.22 -13.87 -29.87
C LEU A 502 18.50 -15.34 -30.29
N PRO A 503 19.71 -15.87 -30.04
CA PRO A 503 20.04 -17.28 -30.27
C PRO A 503 19.19 -18.18 -29.36
N GLU A 504 19.15 -19.49 -29.60
CA GLU A 504 18.40 -20.40 -28.72
C GLU A 504 19.04 -20.55 -27.33
N THR A 505 20.38 -20.54 -27.30
CA THR A 505 21.20 -20.71 -26.09
C THR A 505 22.05 -19.47 -25.83
N GLY A 506 22.37 -19.24 -24.55
CA GLY A 506 23.19 -18.12 -24.13
C GLY A 506 23.09 -17.89 -22.63
N GLY A 507 23.45 -16.70 -22.16
CA GLY A 507 23.44 -16.35 -20.75
C GLY A 507 22.84 -14.97 -20.48
N ILE A 508 22.22 -14.82 -19.31
CA ILE A 508 21.77 -13.51 -18.79
C ILE A 508 22.45 -13.27 -17.45
N SER A 509 23.17 -12.16 -17.33
CA SER A 509 23.75 -11.70 -16.07
C SER A 509 23.22 -10.32 -15.70
N ALA A 510 23.03 -10.04 -14.42
CA ALA A 510 22.71 -8.70 -13.94
C ALA A 510 23.92 -8.10 -13.22
N VAL A 511 24.20 -6.82 -13.47
CA VAL A 511 25.17 -6.06 -12.68
C VAL A 511 24.37 -5.38 -11.56
N VAL A 512 24.61 -5.77 -10.32
CA VAL A 512 23.79 -5.40 -9.16
C VAL A 512 24.62 -4.76 -8.06
N TYR A 513 24.07 -3.75 -7.39
CA TYR A 513 24.63 -3.21 -6.15
C TYR A 513 24.16 -4.08 -4.98
N LYS A 514 25.08 -4.85 -4.40
CA LYS A 514 24.77 -5.75 -3.27
C LYS A 514 24.60 -5.01 -1.96
N GLU A 515 25.36 -3.94 -1.81
CA GLU A 515 25.34 -3.10 -0.62
C GLU A 515 24.81 -1.73 -1.01
N THR A 516 23.72 -1.34 -0.37
CA THR A 516 23.13 -0.02 -0.54
C THR A 516 22.91 0.62 0.81
N VAL A 517 22.85 1.95 0.79
CA VAL A 517 22.57 2.74 1.97
C VAL A 517 21.45 3.72 1.66
N LYS A 518 20.48 3.83 2.57
CA LYS A 518 19.46 4.87 2.50
C LYS A 518 19.98 6.17 3.11
N ARG A 519 19.73 7.28 2.42
CA ARG A 519 20.11 8.63 2.87
C ARG A 519 18.98 9.61 2.61
N THR A 520 18.73 10.50 3.56
CA THR A 520 17.75 11.57 3.39
C THR A 520 18.37 12.74 2.63
N LEU A 521 17.73 13.17 1.54
CA LEU A 521 18.08 14.34 0.76
C LEU A 521 17.07 15.47 1.02
N PRO A 522 17.41 16.49 1.83
CA PRO A 522 16.59 17.67 1.94
C PRO A 522 16.63 18.46 0.62
N PHE A 523 15.50 19.04 0.24
CA PHE A 523 15.41 19.99 -0.86
C PHE A 523 14.63 21.22 -0.42
N SER A 524 14.97 22.36 -1.01
CA SER A 524 14.19 23.60 -0.89
C SER A 524 14.37 24.41 -2.17
N VAL A 525 13.27 24.96 -2.67
CA VAL A 525 13.23 25.93 -3.77
C VAL A 525 12.35 27.08 -3.32
N GLY A 526 12.74 28.31 -3.62
CA GLY A 526 11.97 29.48 -3.23
C GLY A 526 12.05 30.59 -4.25
N ASN A 527 11.24 31.64 -4.03
CA ASN A 527 11.15 32.82 -4.88
C ASN A 527 10.84 32.46 -6.34
N VAL A 528 9.73 31.78 -6.56
CA VAL A 528 9.28 31.36 -7.89
C VAL A 528 7.92 31.97 -8.18
N SER A 529 7.70 32.50 -9.38
CA SER A 529 6.40 32.99 -9.81
C SER A 529 5.35 31.86 -9.82
N LEU A 530 4.07 32.20 -9.83
CA LEU A 530 3.00 31.19 -10.00
C LEU A 530 3.01 30.50 -11.37
N LEU A 531 3.92 30.88 -12.27
CA LEU A 531 4.14 30.23 -13.56
C LEU A 531 5.42 29.37 -13.59
N GLY A 532 6.16 29.32 -12.49
CA GLY A 532 7.37 28.50 -12.36
C GLY A 532 8.68 29.22 -12.75
N GLU A 533 8.63 30.54 -12.93
CA GLU A 533 9.81 31.35 -13.29
C GLU A 533 10.53 31.83 -12.02
N PRO A 534 11.87 31.79 -11.95
CA PRO A 534 12.62 32.42 -10.87
C PRO A 534 12.32 33.93 -10.79
N LEU A 535 12.18 34.46 -9.57
CA LEU A 535 11.95 35.90 -9.30
C LEU A 535 13.22 36.68 -8.98
#